data_AF-J9DW38-F1
#
_entry.id   AF-J9DW38-F1
#
_cell.length_a   1.000
_cell.length_b   1.000
_cell.length_c   1.000
_cell.angle_alpha   90.00
_cell.angle_beta   90.00
_cell.angle_gamma   90.00
#
_symmetry.space_group_name_H-M   'P 1'
#
loop_
_entity.id
_entity.type
_entity.pdbx_description
1 polymer ?
#
loop_
_entity_poly.entity_id
_entity_poly.type
_entity_poly.pdbx_seq_one_letter_code
_entity_poly.pdbx_strand_id
1 'polypeptide(L)'
;MEEYVPPNIFYNNLRYFLSGYTQNALEEQGGIIFEGKENLGPQPLHGGSAAQSSTFHVIDAFLGIKHADDVEAFLAQHREYMPPKHRQFIGWVRENAAKISNLRNAFGYQQALCAVKKFREVHISVVTKFIILPAKGNSKIGTGGSSFMHLLHNIVNDCNP
;
A
#
# COMPACT_ATOMS: atom_id res chain seq x y z
N MET A 1 -10.29 0.97 -14.65
CA MET A 1 -9.46 2.17 -14.45
C MET A 1 -9.17 2.85 -15.78
N GLU A 2 -8.62 2.14 -16.76
CA GLU A 2 -8.24 2.70 -18.07
C GLU A 2 -9.37 3.35 -18.87
N GLU A 3 -10.59 2.81 -18.77
CA GLU A 3 -11.77 3.37 -19.43
C GLU A 3 -12.13 4.77 -18.94
N TYR A 4 -11.82 5.09 -17.67
CA TYR A 4 -12.28 6.31 -17.00
C TYR A 4 -11.16 7.27 -16.62
N VAL A 5 -9.91 6.82 -16.58
CA VAL A 5 -8.75 7.62 -16.18
C VAL A 5 -7.63 7.45 -17.22
N PRO A 6 -7.38 8.48 -18.05
CA PRO A 6 -6.23 8.47 -18.94
C PRO A 6 -4.90 8.45 -18.15
N PRO A 7 -3.93 7.58 -18.48
CA PRO A 7 -2.67 7.46 -17.74
C PRO A 7 -1.87 8.76 -17.60
N ASN A 8 -1.84 9.57 -18.66
CA ASN A 8 -1.15 10.87 -18.67
C ASN A 8 -1.81 11.89 -17.73
N ILE A 9 -3.14 11.86 -17.61
CA ILE A 9 -3.89 12.73 -16.68
C ILE A 9 -3.66 12.29 -15.25
N PHE A 10 -3.70 10.99 -14.96
CA PHE A 10 -3.35 10.49 -13.64
C PHE A 10 -1.95 10.95 -13.22
N TYR A 11 -0.94 10.71 -14.07
CA TYR A 11 0.45 10.99 -13.74
C TYR A 11 0.77 12.48 -13.61
N ASN A 12 0.35 13.29 -14.58
CA ASN A 12 0.74 14.70 -14.67
C ASN A 12 -0.24 15.66 -13.98
N ASN A 13 -1.44 15.22 -13.60
CA ASN A 13 -2.43 16.14 -13.05
C ASN A 13 -2.86 15.70 -11.66
N LEU A 14 -3.24 14.43 -11.48
CA LEU A 14 -3.80 13.98 -10.21
C LEU A 14 -2.72 13.60 -9.19
N ARG A 15 -1.70 12.85 -9.62
CA ARG A 15 -0.72 12.22 -8.73
C ARG A 15 0.00 13.21 -7.83
N TYR A 16 0.27 14.42 -8.32
CA TYR A 16 0.91 15.48 -7.54
C TYR A 16 0.13 15.85 -6.27
N PHE A 17 -1.20 15.91 -6.38
CA PHE A 17 -2.07 16.22 -5.24
C PHE A 17 -2.23 15.05 -4.26
N LEU A 18 -1.82 13.84 -4.66
CA LEU A 18 -1.82 12.66 -3.81
C LEU A 18 -0.47 12.44 -3.12
N SER A 19 0.58 13.17 -3.51
CA SER A 19 1.90 13.09 -2.88
C SER A 19 1.86 13.65 -1.46
N GLY A 20 2.66 13.04 -0.58
CA GLY A 20 2.80 13.50 0.79
C GLY A 20 3.86 14.59 0.95
N TYR A 21 4.17 14.87 2.20
CA TYR A 21 5.14 15.87 2.63
C TYR A 21 6.46 15.24 3.06
N THR A 22 6.80 14.08 2.49
CA THR A 22 8.00 13.30 2.79
C THR A 22 8.95 13.22 1.59
N GLN A 23 8.93 14.23 0.72
CA GLN A 23 9.73 14.27 -0.50
C GLN A 23 10.24 15.70 -0.74
N ASN A 24 11.40 15.82 -1.41
CA ASN A 24 12.01 17.09 -1.81
C ASN A 24 12.28 18.03 -0.61
N ALA A 25 12.12 19.35 -0.79
CA ALA A 25 12.39 20.35 0.25
C ALA A 25 11.64 20.10 1.57
N LEU A 26 10.49 19.42 1.54
CA LEU A 26 9.74 19.07 2.75
C LEU A 26 10.40 17.92 3.52
N GLU A 27 11.08 17.00 2.83
CA GLU A 27 11.87 15.94 3.47
C GLU A 27 13.07 16.54 4.23
N GLU A 28 13.75 17.52 3.63
CA GLU A 28 14.85 18.25 4.28
C GLU A 28 14.37 19.01 5.54
N GLN A 29 13.14 19.53 5.51
CA GLN A 29 12.48 20.14 6.66
C GLN A 29 12.03 19.10 7.71
N GLY A 30 12.01 17.82 7.38
CA GLY A 30 11.44 16.76 8.22
C GLY A 30 9.92 16.64 8.16
N GLY A 31 9.26 17.37 7.25
CA GLY A 31 7.82 17.32 7.01
C GLY A 31 7.15 18.69 6.90
N ILE A 32 5.82 18.70 6.81
CA ILE A 32 5.02 19.93 6.80
C ILE A 32 4.90 20.52 8.21
N ILE A 33 5.02 21.84 8.34
CA ILE A 33 4.70 22.57 9.58
C ILE A 33 3.27 23.09 9.47
N PHE A 34 2.45 22.81 10.47
CA PHE A 34 1.09 23.30 10.54
C PHE A 34 1.04 24.64 11.27
N GLU A 35 0.55 25.67 10.58
CA GLU A 35 0.30 26.99 11.15
C GLU A 35 -0.62 26.88 12.38
N GLY A 36 -0.21 27.49 13.50
CA GLY A 36 -0.90 27.41 14.79
C GLY A 36 -0.69 26.11 15.57
N LYS A 37 0.18 25.21 15.07
CA LYS A 37 0.58 23.93 15.71
C LYS A 37 2.09 23.70 15.58
N GLU A 38 2.88 24.77 15.56
CA GLU A 38 4.33 24.75 15.42
C GLU A 38 5.01 23.92 16.52
N ASN A 39 4.38 23.81 17.68
CA ASN A 39 4.84 22.99 18.81
C ASN A 39 4.90 21.49 18.50
N LEU A 40 4.20 21.01 17.46
CA LEU A 40 4.32 19.62 16.99
C LEU A 40 5.61 19.40 16.17
N GLY A 41 6.22 20.48 15.68
CA GLY A 41 7.32 20.43 14.74
C GLY A 41 6.90 19.93 13.34
N PRO A 42 7.86 19.79 12.41
CA PRO A 42 7.63 19.23 11.08
C PRO A 42 7.00 17.83 11.13
N GLN A 43 5.96 17.60 10.33
CA GLN A 43 5.20 16.35 10.29
C GLN A 43 5.44 15.59 8.98
N PRO A 44 6.10 14.41 9.00
CA PRO A 44 6.41 13.63 7.81
C PRO A 44 5.20 12.78 7.35
N LEU A 45 4.14 13.46 6.93
CA LEU A 45 2.90 12.81 6.50
C LEU A 45 3.02 12.28 5.07
N HIS A 46 2.77 10.98 4.90
CA HIS A 46 2.88 10.27 3.63
C HIS A 46 1.68 10.56 2.73
N GLY A 47 1.89 10.44 1.43
CA GLY A 47 0.84 10.63 0.44
C GLY A 47 -0.15 9.47 0.42
N GLY A 48 -1.26 9.68 -0.30
CA GLY A 48 -2.26 8.65 -0.50
C GLY A 48 -1.71 7.47 -1.30
N SER A 49 -1.91 6.25 -0.82
CA SER A 49 -1.50 5.04 -1.53
C SER A 49 -2.45 3.87 -1.29
N ALA A 50 -2.45 2.89 -2.20
CA ALA A 50 -3.24 1.67 -2.04
C ALA A 50 -2.88 0.87 -0.77
N ALA A 51 -1.68 1.10 -0.20
CA ALA A 51 -1.26 0.48 1.06
C ALA A 51 -2.10 0.95 2.27
N GLN A 52 -2.85 2.04 2.14
CA GLN A 52 -3.79 2.53 3.15
C GLN A 52 -5.16 1.85 3.05
N SER A 53 -5.39 1.00 2.03
CA SER A 53 -6.63 0.22 1.91
C SER A 53 -6.67 -0.87 2.98
N SER A 54 -7.65 -0.79 3.89
CA SER A 54 -7.84 -1.80 4.94
C SER A 54 -8.18 -3.18 4.38
N THR A 55 -8.80 -3.25 3.20
CA THR A 55 -9.26 -4.51 2.61
C THR A 55 -8.13 -5.52 2.40
N PHE A 56 -7.01 -5.09 1.81
CA PHE A 56 -5.90 -6.01 1.54
C PHE A 56 -5.17 -6.42 2.82
N HIS A 57 -5.07 -5.54 3.82
CA HIS A 57 -4.52 -5.90 5.12
C HIS A 57 -5.37 -6.95 5.85
N VAL A 58 -6.70 -6.85 5.74
CA VAL A 58 -7.62 -7.86 6.30
C VAL A 58 -7.49 -9.18 5.56
N ILE A 59 -7.41 -9.16 4.22
CA ILE A 59 -7.25 -10.37 3.41
C ILE A 59 -5.93 -11.07 3.76
N ASP A 60 -4.82 -10.33 3.83
CA ASP A 60 -3.51 -10.86 4.18
C ASP A 60 -3.51 -11.44 5.61
N ALA A 61 -4.14 -10.73 6.54
CA ALA A 61 -4.32 -11.21 7.91
C ALA A 61 -5.11 -12.52 7.97
N PHE A 62 -6.21 -12.62 7.21
CA PHE A 62 -7.07 -13.79 7.21
C PHE A 62 -6.40 -15.01 6.54
N LEU A 63 -5.77 -14.79 5.38
CA LEU A 63 -5.04 -15.84 4.65
C LEU A 63 -3.66 -16.11 5.26
N GLY A 64 -3.26 -15.41 6.31
CA GLY A 64 -1.98 -15.60 6.98
C GLY A 64 -0.77 -15.35 6.07
N ILE A 65 -0.90 -14.43 5.10
CA ILE A 65 0.21 -14.00 4.22
C ILE A 65 1.22 -13.23 5.08
N LYS A 66 2.50 -13.53 4.89
CA LYS A 66 3.61 -12.90 5.60
C LYS A 66 4.47 -12.15 4.60
N HIS A 67 4.88 -10.95 4.97
CA HIS A 67 5.72 -10.09 4.16
C HIS A 67 7.13 -10.02 4.75
N ALA A 68 8.11 -9.67 3.91
CA ALA A 68 9.46 -9.33 4.37
C ALA A 68 9.42 -8.15 5.37
N ASP A 69 10.40 -8.09 6.26
CA ASP A 69 10.40 -7.15 7.40
C ASP A 69 10.29 -5.68 6.97
N ASP A 70 10.96 -5.29 5.89
CA ASP A 70 10.91 -3.94 5.33
C ASP A 70 9.52 -3.61 4.75
N VAL A 71 8.90 -4.58 4.09
CA VAL A 71 7.53 -4.46 3.55
C VAL A 71 6.51 -4.39 4.68
N GLU A 72 6.61 -5.24 5.70
CA GLU A 72 5.69 -5.19 6.84
C GLU A 72 5.85 -3.89 7.63
N ALA A 73 7.08 -3.37 7.79
CA ALA A 73 7.31 -2.06 8.41
C ALA A 73 6.61 -0.93 7.63
N PHE A 74 6.75 -0.93 6.29
CA PHE A 74 6.05 0.02 5.43
C PHE A 74 4.52 -0.09 5.56
N LEU A 75 3.98 -1.30 5.52
CA LEU A 75 2.55 -1.56 5.66
C LEU A 75 2.05 -1.17 7.06
N ALA A 76 2.84 -1.41 8.12
CA ALA A 76 2.53 -1.02 9.48
C ALA A 76 2.39 0.49 9.62
N GLN A 77 3.34 1.25 9.06
CA GLN A 77 3.24 2.70 9.03
C GLN A 77 2.00 3.18 8.28
N HIS A 78 1.63 2.51 7.18
CA HIS A 78 0.44 2.88 6.40
C HIS A 78 -0.88 2.51 7.08
N ARG A 79 -0.89 1.55 8.03
CA ARG A 79 -2.07 1.28 8.86
C ARG A 79 -2.46 2.47 9.73
N GLU A 80 -1.51 3.31 10.14
CA GLU A 80 -1.80 4.49 10.96
C GLU A 80 -2.70 5.52 10.24
N TYR A 81 -2.76 5.47 8.91
CA TYR A 81 -3.66 6.30 8.10
C TYR A 81 -5.07 5.71 7.98
N MET A 82 -5.32 4.51 8.50
CA MET A 82 -6.63 3.87 8.47
C MET A 82 -7.49 4.29 9.66
N PRO A 83 -8.83 4.36 9.49
CA PRO A 83 -9.75 4.59 10.60
C PRO A 83 -9.48 3.65 11.78
N PRO A 84 -9.55 4.13 13.04
CA PRO A 84 -9.21 3.31 14.22
C PRO A 84 -9.94 1.97 14.29
N LYS A 85 -11.23 1.94 13.94
CA LYS A 85 -12.02 0.69 13.91
C LYS A 85 -11.53 -0.31 12.86
N HIS A 86 -10.98 0.15 11.74
CA HIS A 86 -10.42 -0.73 10.72
C HIS A 86 -9.10 -1.35 11.19
N ARG A 87 -8.24 -0.55 11.85
CA ARG A 87 -7.00 -1.05 12.47
C ARG A 87 -7.29 -2.12 13.52
N GLN A 88 -8.25 -1.85 14.40
CA GLN A 88 -8.71 -2.80 15.42
C GLN A 88 -9.22 -4.09 14.78
N PHE A 89 -10.02 -3.99 13.71
CA PHE A 89 -10.52 -5.16 12.99
C PHE A 89 -9.40 -5.98 12.35
N ILE A 90 -8.41 -5.35 11.71
CA ILE A 90 -7.23 -6.05 11.16
C ILE A 90 -6.48 -6.81 12.27
N GLY A 91 -6.25 -6.17 13.42
CA GLY A 91 -5.63 -6.81 14.58
C GLY A 91 -6.43 -8.03 15.06
N TRP A 92 -7.74 -7.86 15.23
CA TRP A 92 -8.65 -8.94 15.61
C TRP A 92 -8.62 -10.10 14.61
N VAL A 93 -8.61 -9.83 13.30
CA VAL A 93 -8.50 -10.89 12.28
C VAL A 93 -7.17 -11.64 12.38
N ARG A 94 -6.04 -10.94 12.56
CA ARG A 94 -4.72 -11.57 12.71
C ARG A 94 -4.68 -12.54 13.90
N GLU A 95 -5.29 -12.15 15.02
CA GLU A 95 -5.36 -12.98 16.23
C GLU A 95 -6.30 -14.18 16.08
N ASN A 96 -7.41 -14.02 15.37
CA ASN A 96 -8.47 -15.04 15.32
C ASN A 96 -8.36 -15.99 14.12
N ALA A 97 -7.80 -15.55 12.99
CA ALA A 97 -7.60 -16.42 11.82
C ALA A 97 -6.68 -17.61 12.15
N ALA A 98 -5.64 -17.39 12.96
CA ALA A 98 -4.73 -18.45 13.42
C ALA A 98 -5.42 -19.51 14.30
N LYS A 99 -6.58 -19.19 14.88
CA LYS A 99 -7.37 -20.10 15.74
C LYS A 99 -8.33 -20.98 14.93
N ILE A 100 -8.55 -20.67 13.65
CA ILE A 100 -9.43 -21.46 12.78
C ILE A 100 -8.69 -22.75 12.41
N SER A 101 -9.17 -23.87 12.95
CA SER A 101 -8.60 -25.19 12.65
C SER A 101 -8.72 -25.52 11.17
N ASN A 102 -7.64 -26.05 10.59
CA ASN A 102 -7.57 -26.46 9.19
C ASN A 102 -7.90 -25.36 8.17
N LEU A 103 -7.77 -24.06 8.50
CA LEU A 103 -8.06 -22.96 7.56
C LEU A 103 -7.33 -23.10 6.23
N ARG A 104 -6.04 -23.44 6.26
CA ARG A 104 -5.21 -23.64 5.06
C ARG A 104 -5.67 -24.83 4.19
N ASN A 105 -6.36 -25.79 4.80
CA ASN A 105 -6.90 -26.98 4.12
C ASN A 105 -8.38 -26.80 3.75
N ALA A 106 -8.98 -25.66 4.08
CA ALA A 106 -10.38 -25.40 3.78
C ALA A 106 -10.59 -25.32 2.26
N PHE A 107 -11.74 -25.81 1.82
CA PHE A 107 -12.15 -25.68 0.42
C PHE A 107 -12.15 -24.20 0.02
N GLY A 108 -11.47 -23.85 -1.06
CA GLY A 108 -11.38 -22.46 -1.54
C GLY A 108 -10.17 -21.68 -1.07
N TYR A 109 -9.40 -22.15 -0.08
CA TYR A 109 -8.24 -21.40 0.45
C TYR A 109 -7.20 -21.13 -0.64
N GLN A 110 -6.84 -22.16 -1.40
CA GLN A 110 -5.88 -22.03 -2.50
C GLN A 110 -6.40 -21.11 -3.61
N GLN A 111 -7.69 -21.22 -3.94
CA GLN A 111 -8.33 -20.36 -4.93
C GLN A 111 -8.31 -18.89 -4.48
N ALA A 112 -8.52 -18.63 -3.19
CA ALA A 112 -8.44 -17.29 -2.62
C ALA A 112 -7.02 -16.72 -2.71
N LEU A 113 -5.99 -17.49 -2.33
CA LEU A 113 -4.59 -17.07 -2.49
C LEU A 113 -4.25 -16.75 -3.95
N CYS A 114 -4.64 -17.62 -4.88
CA CYS A 114 -4.42 -17.39 -6.32
C CYS A 114 -5.15 -16.13 -6.82
N ALA A 115 -6.37 -15.87 -6.34
CA ALA A 115 -7.12 -14.67 -6.71
C ALA A 115 -6.44 -13.39 -6.21
N VAL A 116 -5.91 -13.40 -4.98
CA VAL A 116 -5.14 -12.28 -4.42
C VAL A 116 -3.86 -12.04 -5.20
N LYS A 117 -3.12 -13.12 -5.52
CA LYS A 117 -1.92 -13.05 -6.38
C LYS A 117 -2.24 -12.40 -7.73
N LYS A 118 -3.26 -12.91 -8.42
CA LYS A 118 -3.70 -12.39 -9.72
C LYS A 118 -4.10 -10.92 -9.64
N PHE A 119 -4.80 -10.51 -8.58
CA PHE A 119 -5.13 -9.10 -8.38
C PHE A 119 -3.86 -8.24 -8.30
N ARG A 120 -2.86 -8.68 -7.52
CA ARG A 120 -1.61 -7.94 -7.33
C ARG A 120 -0.77 -7.88 -8.62
N GLU A 121 -0.77 -8.93 -9.42
CA GLU A 121 -0.15 -8.94 -10.77
C GLU A 121 -0.81 -7.92 -11.71
N VAL A 122 -2.15 -7.87 -11.72
CA VAL A 122 -2.89 -6.84 -12.47
C VAL A 122 -2.57 -5.44 -11.93
N HIS A 123 -2.44 -5.27 -10.62
CA HIS A 123 -2.06 -3.99 -10.02
C HIS A 123 -0.65 -3.54 -10.45
N ILE A 124 0.32 -4.45 -10.60
CA ILE A 124 1.64 -4.13 -11.19
C ILE A 124 1.48 -3.61 -12.62
N SER A 125 0.62 -4.22 -13.43
CA SER A 125 0.35 -3.76 -14.79
C SER A 125 -0.26 -2.36 -14.81
N VAL A 126 -1.19 -2.07 -13.89
CA VAL A 126 -1.75 -0.73 -13.69
C VAL A 126 -0.66 0.27 -13.32
N VAL A 127 0.17 -0.03 -12.32
CA VAL A 127 1.28 0.86 -11.90
C VAL A 127 2.27 1.09 -13.05
N THR A 128 2.57 0.05 -13.83
CA THR A 128 3.43 0.19 -15.01
C THR A 128 2.85 1.18 -16.00
N LYS A 129 1.57 1.04 -16.34
CA LYS A 129 0.91 1.88 -17.36
C LYS A 129 0.65 3.31 -16.90
N PHE A 130 0.32 3.50 -15.62
CA PHE A 130 -0.07 4.80 -15.06
C PHE A 130 1.09 5.57 -14.42
N ILE A 131 2.19 4.92 -14.09
CA ILE A 131 3.35 5.55 -13.43
C ILE A 131 4.62 5.38 -14.23
N ILE A 132 5.04 4.15 -14.53
CA ILE A 132 6.37 3.90 -15.13
C ILE A 132 6.45 4.44 -16.56
N LEU A 133 5.47 4.12 -17.41
CA LEU A 133 5.48 4.54 -18.81
C LEU A 133 5.37 6.08 -18.95
N PRO A 134 4.43 6.78 -18.27
CA PRO A 134 4.36 8.24 -18.34
C PRO A 134 5.60 8.93 -17.75
N ALA A 135 6.24 8.32 -16.75
CA ALA A 135 7.50 8.82 -16.19
C ALA A 135 8.70 8.71 -17.13
N LYS A 136 8.57 7.99 -18.26
CA LYS A 136 9.68 7.66 -19.18
C LYS A 136 10.86 7.01 -18.44
N GLY A 137 10.59 6.21 -17.41
CA GLY A 137 11.62 5.56 -16.59
C GLY A 137 12.23 6.42 -15.47
N ASN A 138 11.83 7.69 -15.33
CA ASN A 138 12.41 8.60 -14.32
C ASN A 138 11.74 8.55 -12.94
N SER A 139 10.69 7.75 -12.74
CA SER A 139 9.98 7.64 -11.46
C SER A 139 10.06 6.22 -10.91
N LYS A 140 10.63 6.09 -9.71
CA LYS A 140 10.74 4.82 -8.97
C LYS A 140 9.96 4.82 -7.66
N ILE A 141 9.56 6.00 -7.17
CA ILE A 141 8.94 6.18 -5.85
C ILE A 141 7.45 6.44 -6.02
N GLY A 142 6.60 5.78 -5.22
CA GLY A 142 5.15 5.99 -5.17
C GLY A 142 4.76 7.24 -4.39
N THR A 143 3.49 7.63 -4.44
CA THR A 143 2.96 8.74 -3.62
C THR A 143 3.07 8.46 -2.11
N GLY A 144 3.03 7.18 -1.72
CA GLY A 144 3.29 6.72 -0.36
C GLY A 144 4.78 6.61 0.01
N GLY A 145 5.71 7.10 -0.81
CA GLY A 145 7.13 7.24 -0.44
C GLY A 145 8.03 6.00 -0.62
N SER A 146 7.51 4.84 -1.06
CA SER A 146 8.32 3.64 -1.30
C SER A 146 8.66 3.40 -2.77
N SER A 147 9.72 2.62 -3.00
CA SER A 147 9.98 2.02 -4.32
C SER A 147 8.85 1.04 -4.66
N PHE A 148 7.93 1.45 -5.54
CA PHE A 148 6.73 0.66 -5.80
C PHE A 148 7.06 -0.69 -6.46
N MET A 149 8.12 -0.80 -7.26
CA MET A 149 8.47 -2.09 -7.88
C MET A 149 8.98 -3.10 -6.86
N HIS A 150 9.86 -2.68 -5.94
CA HIS A 150 10.32 -3.54 -4.85
C HIS A 150 9.14 -3.99 -3.98
N LEU A 151 8.32 -3.04 -3.54
CA LEU A 151 7.16 -3.32 -2.69
C LEU A 151 6.17 -4.28 -3.37
N LEU A 152 5.78 -3.99 -4.62
CA LEU A 152 4.74 -4.75 -5.31
C LEU A 152 5.20 -6.15 -5.71
N HIS A 153 6.45 -6.31 -6.14
CA HIS A 153 6.98 -7.64 -6.47
C HIS A 153 7.05 -8.53 -5.24
N ASN A 154 7.50 -8.02 -4.09
CA ASN A 154 7.51 -8.79 -2.85
C ASN A 154 6.08 -9.20 -2.45
N ILE A 155 5.15 -8.25 -2.41
CA ILE A 155 3.75 -8.51 -2.04
C ILE A 155 3.07 -9.54 -2.98
N VAL A 156 3.40 -9.58 -4.28
CA VAL A 156 2.93 -10.64 -5.20
C VAL A 156 3.53 -11.99 -4.84
N ASN A 157 4.84 -12.04 -4.60
CA ASN A 157 5.58 -13.26 -4.33
C ASN A 157 5.21 -13.88 -2.98
N ASP A 158 4.74 -13.07 -2.03
CA ASP A 158 4.28 -13.57 -0.72
C ASP A 158 2.96 -14.37 -0.80
N CYS A 159 2.23 -14.26 -1.92
CA CYS A 159 1.01 -15.04 -2.19
C CYS A 159 1.30 -16.43 -2.75
N ASN A 160 2.31 -17.13 -2.24
CA ASN A 160 2.61 -18.48 -2.71
C ASN A 160 1.66 -19.54 -2.10
N PRO A 161 1.15 -20.47 -2.92
CA PRO A 161 0.47 -21.69 -2.46
C PRO A 161 1.24 -22.43 -1.37
#